data_AF-A0A968TWA9-F1
#
_entry.id   AF-A0A968TWA9-F1
#
_cell.length_a   1.000
_cell.length_b   1.000
_cell.length_c   1.000
_cell.angle_alpha   90.00
_cell.angle_beta   90.00
_cell.angle_gamma   90.00
#
_symmetry.space_group_name_H-M   'P 1'
#
loop_
_entity.id
_entity.type
_entity.pdbx_description
1 polymer ?
#
loop_
_entity_poly.entity_id
_entity_poly.type
_entity_poly.pdbx_seq_one_letter_code
_entity_poly.pdbx_strand_id
1 'polypeptide(L)'
;MDQAKLAIPAAVRWLRQDDAGDAVANPSRGIITLIKPQYEAPPGMVHGKAGGILSDALTTEVVEQVLAQMPDWGIKVEGCIPSPIRGSAAGGKPGNQEYLAWGRVVGDS
;
A
#
# COMPACT_ATOMS: atom_id res chain seq x y z
N MET A 1 -6.12 10.34 4.05
CA MET A 1 -4.75 10.80 3.73
C MET A 1 -4.10 9.59 3.14
N ASP A 2 -3.68 9.66 1.87
CA ASP A 2 -3.08 8.53 1.17
C ASP A 2 -1.72 8.19 1.83
N GLN A 3 -1.65 7.08 2.56
CA GLN A 3 -0.45 6.69 3.31
C GLN A 3 0.56 5.99 2.40
N ALA A 4 0.09 5.21 1.43
CA ALA A 4 0.94 4.55 0.45
C ALA A 4 1.83 5.56 -0.29
N LYS A 5 1.25 6.72 -0.65
CA LYS A 5 1.96 7.85 -1.26
C LYS A 5 3.13 8.40 -0.43
N LEU A 6 3.13 8.22 0.89
CA LEU A 6 4.21 8.70 1.76
C LEU A 6 5.25 7.60 2.03
N ALA A 7 4.79 6.38 2.31
CA ALA A 7 5.65 5.28 2.71
C ALA A 7 6.46 4.69 1.54
N ILE A 8 5.84 4.55 0.36
CA ILE A 8 6.46 3.87 -0.78
C ILE A 8 7.64 4.68 -1.34
N PRO A 9 7.54 5.99 -1.61
CA PRO A 9 8.68 6.76 -2.09
C PRO A 9 9.87 6.75 -1.13
N ALA A 10 9.62 6.78 0.18
CA ALA A 10 10.66 6.69 1.19
C ALA A 10 11.37 5.32 1.14
N ALA A 11 10.60 4.22 1.08
CA ALA A 11 11.15 2.88 0.96
C ALA A 11 11.95 2.69 -0.34
N VAL A 12 11.46 3.22 -1.46
CA VAL A 12 12.16 3.19 -2.75
C VAL A 12 13.50 3.93 -2.67
N ARG A 13 13.54 5.10 -2.02
CA ARG A 13 14.79 5.83 -1.80
C ARG A 13 15.81 4.97 -1.04
N TRP A 14 15.41 4.33 0.06
CA TRP A 14 16.30 3.45 0.83
C TRP A 14 16.79 2.27 0.00
N LEU A 15 15.90 1.67 -0.78
CA LEU A 15 16.22 0.50 -1.61
C LEU A 15 17.04 0.84 -2.86
N ARG A 16 17.26 2.10 -3.21
CA ARG A 16 18.14 2.48 -4.33
C ARG A 16 19.57 2.75 -3.90
N GLN A 17 19.84 2.81 -2.60
CA GLN A 17 21.15 3.20 -2.05
C GLN A 17 21.77 2.04 -1.27
N ASP A 18 23.09 2.00 -1.13
CA ASP A 18 23.76 1.17 -0.11
C ASP A 18 24.00 1.95 1.20
N ASP A 19 24.69 1.32 2.15
CA ASP A 19 24.99 1.92 3.46
C ASP A 19 25.88 3.18 3.35
N ALA A 20 26.60 3.35 2.25
CA ALA A 20 27.40 4.55 1.95
C ALA A 20 26.58 5.64 1.24
N GLY A 21 25.36 5.33 0.78
CA GLY A 21 24.48 6.23 0.06
C GLY A 21 24.65 6.18 -1.47
N ASP A 22 25.50 5.30 -1.97
CA ASP A 22 25.78 5.15 -3.40
C ASP A 22 24.64 4.40 -4.10
N ALA A 23 24.36 4.77 -5.35
CA ALA A 23 23.29 4.14 -6.12
C ALA A 23 23.64 2.67 -6.44
N VAL A 24 22.77 1.74 -6.07
CA VAL A 24 22.94 0.31 -6.35
C VAL A 24 21.80 -0.20 -7.22
N ALA A 25 22.14 -0.62 -8.44
CA ALA A 25 21.24 -1.38 -9.30
C ALA A 25 21.21 -2.84 -8.82
N ASN A 26 20.16 -3.24 -8.10
CA ASN A 26 19.94 -4.62 -7.71
C ASN A 26 18.50 -5.05 -8.07
N PRO A 27 18.33 -5.93 -9.08
CA PRO A 27 17.01 -6.35 -9.57
C PRO A 27 16.20 -7.17 -8.56
N SER A 28 16.82 -7.61 -7.47
CA SER A 28 16.21 -8.37 -6.37
C SER A 28 15.58 -7.46 -5.30
N ARG A 29 15.75 -6.14 -5.38
CA ARG A 29 15.20 -5.21 -4.39
C ARG A 29 13.74 -4.91 -4.68
N GLY A 30 12.91 -5.05 -3.64
CA GLY A 30 11.47 -4.80 -3.71
C GLY A 30 10.87 -4.64 -2.33
N ILE A 31 9.58 -4.35 -2.30
CA ILE A 31 8.79 -4.16 -1.08
C ILE A 31 7.60 -5.09 -1.05
N ILE A 32 7.26 -5.56 0.14
CA ILE A 32 5.90 -6.00 0.45
C ILE A 32 5.29 -4.89 1.29
N THR A 33 4.20 -4.29 0.81
CA THR A 33 3.48 -3.23 1.52
C THR A 33 2.06 -3.68 1.87
N LEU A 34 1.58 -3.22 3.01
CA LEU A 34 0.22 -3.47 3.49
C LEU A 34 -0.67 -2.29 3.09
N ILE A 35 -1.56 -2.49 2.14
CA ILE A 35 -2.58 -1.53 1.72
C ILE A 35 -3.74 -1.63 2.69
N LYS A 36 -4.10 -0.49 3.29
CA LYS A 36 -5.20 -0.36 4.26
C LYS A 36 -6.29 0.54 3.68
N PRO A 37 -7.27 0.00 2.93
CA PRO A 37 -8.19 0.79 2.13
C PRO A 37 -8.93 1.87 2.92
N GLN A 38 -9.21 1.65 4.21
CA GLN A 38 -9.84 2.62 5.11
C GLN A 38 -9.04 3.91 5.34
N TYR A 39 -7.73 3.91 5.07
CA TYR A 39 -6.89 5.11 5.15
C TYR A 39 -6.64 5.75 3.79
N GLU A 40 -6.68 4.93 2.73
CA GLU A 40 -6.45 5.34 1.34
C GLU A 40 -7.72 5.90 0.67
N ALA A 41 -8.91 5.51 1.14
CA ALA A 41 -10.18 5.98 0.61
C ALA A 41 -10.33 7.52 0.69
N PRO A 42 -11.03 8.16 -0.28
CA PRO A 42 -11.26 9.60 -0.27
C PRO A 42 -11.93 10.10 1.02
N PRO A 43 -11.58 11.31 1.50
CA PRO A 43 -12.25 11.91 2.65
C PRO A 43 -13.77 11.93 2.48
N GLY A 44 -14.51 11.49 3.49
CA GLY A 44 -15.98 11.44 3.46
C GLY A 44 -16.58 10.11 2.95
N MET A 45 -15.78 9.23 2.32
CA MET A 45 -16.23 7.85 2.03
C MET A 45 -16.14 6.92 3.24
N VAL A 46 -15.34 7.32 4.23
CA VAL A 46 -15.23 6.66 5.53
C VAL A 46 -16.13 7.41 6.54
N HIS A 47 -17.40 7.63 6.23
CA HIS A 47 -18.33 8.31 7.15
C HIS A 47 -19.60 7.49 7.38
N GLY A 48 -19.84 7.12 8.64
CA GLY A 48 -21.14 6.62 9.13
C GLY A 48 -21.06 5.37 9.98
N LYS A 49 -21.43 5.51 11.27
CA LYS A 49 -21.96 4.54 12.27
C LYS A 49 -21.29 3.16 12.49
N ALA A 50 -20.48 2.64 11.58
CA ALA A 50 -19.82 1.33 11.64
C ALA A 50 -18.29 1.44 11.76
N GLY A 51 -17.79 2.45 12.47
CA GLY A 51 -16.38 2.51 12.88
C GLY A 51 -15.34 2.58 11.75
N GLY A 52 -15.72 3.00 10.54
CA GLY A 52 -14.80 3.10 9.40
C GLY A 52 -14.60 1.80 8.62
N ILE A 53 -15.56 0.88 8.66
CA ILE A 53 -15.59 -0.32 7.81
C ILE A 53 -16.11 0.05 6.41
N LEU A 54 -15.39 -0.37 5.37
CA LEU A 54 -15.73 -0.19 3.95
C LEU A 54 -16.55 -1.38 3.43
N SER A 55 -17.33 -1.13 2.38
CA SER A 55 -17.93 -2.23 1.61
C SER A 55 -16.86 -2.96 0.80
N ASP A 56 -17.11 -4.23 0.45
CA ASP A 56 -16.17 -5.02 -0.35
C ASP A 56 -15.90 -4.35 -1.72
N ALA A 57 -16.93 -3.80 -2.36
CA ALA A 57 -16.80 -3.09 -3.63
C ALA A 57 -15.87 -1.87 -3.54
N LEU A 58 -16.08 -1.03 -2.51
CA LEU A 58 -15.24 0.15 -2.28
C LEU A 58 -13.82 -0.25 -1.84
N THR A 59 -13.68 -1.35 -1.10
CA THR A 59 -12.39 -1.91 -0.71
C THR A 59 -11.58 -2.28 -1.96
N THR A 60 -12.18 -3.04 -2.88
CA THR A 60 -11.53 -3.43 -4.14
C THR A 60 -11.14 -2.22 -4.98
N GLU A 61 -12.06 -1.27 -5.17
CA GLU A 61 -11.81 -0.05 -5.94
C GLU A 61 -10.61 0.74 -5.40
N VAL A 62 -10.55 0.95 -4.08
CA VAL A 62 -9.45 1.68 -3.45
C VAL A 62 -8.12 0.92 -3.58
N VAL A 63 -8.12 -0.40 -3.45
CA VAL A 63 -6.90 -1.21 -3.65
C VAL A 63 -6.41 -1.07 -5.09
N GLU A 64 -7.29 -1.20 -6.08
CA GLU A 64 -6.94 -1.04 -7.49
C GLU A 64 -6.37 0.34 -7.80
N GLN A 65 -6.94 1.40 -7.23
CA GLN A 65 -6.44 2.76 -7.37
C GLN A 65 -5.03 2.93 -6.78
N VAL A 66 -4.75 2.33 -5.62
CA VAL A 66 -3.41 2.37 -5.01
C VAL A 66 -2.41 1.60 -5.88
N LEU A 67 -2.76 0.38 -6.31
CA LEU A 67 -1.89 -0.44 -7.16
C LEU A 67 -1.56 0.26 -8.49
N ALA A 68 -2.54 0.97 -9.08
CA ALA A 68 -2.36 1.73 -10.32
C ALA A 68 -1.40 2.93 -10.15
N GLN A 69 -1.28 3.49 -8.95
CA GLN A 69 -0.38 4.62 -8.65
C GLN A 69 1.05 4.20 -8.28
N MET A 70 1.25 2.95 -7.83
CA MET A 70 2.58 2.46 -7.43
C MET A 70 3.68 2.60 -8.49
N PRO A 71 3.41 2.46 -9.80
CA PRO A 71 4.40 2.73 -10.86
C PRO A 71 4.95 4.16 -10.83
N ASP A 72 4.10 5.16 -10.55
CA ASP A 72 4.50 6.57 -10.44
C ASP A 72 5.43 6.81 -9.25
N TRP A 73 5.48 5.86 -8.30
CA TRP A 73 6.37 5.87 -7.15
C TRP A 73 7.61 4.99 -7.33
N GLY A 74 7.87 4.50 -8.55
CA GLY A 74 9.05 3.70 -8.87
C GLY A 74 8.93 2.23 -8.47
N ILE A 75 7.70 1.72 -8.31
CA ILE A 75 7.44 0.30 -8.04
C ILE A 75 6.69 -0.35 -9.21
N LYS A 76 7.26 -1.41 -9.77
CA LYS A 76 6.50 -2.35 -10.60
C LYS A 76 5.81 -3.37 -9.69
N VAL A 77 4.48 -3.34 -9.65
CA VAL A 77 3.67 -4.34 -8.93
C VAL A 77 3.76 -5.68 -9.65
N GLU A 78 4.10 -6.74 -8.91
CA GLU A 78 4.20 -8.11 -9.44
C GLU A 78 3.07 -9.01 -8.89
N GLY A 79 2.44 -8.63 -7.79
CA GLY A 79 1.28 -9.35 -7.25
C GLY A 79 0.64 -8.66 -6.04
N CYS A 80 -0.63 -8.98 -5.81
CA CYS A 80 -1.38 -8.51 -4.66
C CYS A 80 -2.31 -9.63 -4.16
N ILE A 81 -2.36 -9.83 -2.85
CA ILE A 81 -3.26 -10.80 -2.20
C ILE A 81 -3.99 -10.16 -1.04
N PRO A 82 -5.18 -10.65 -0.65
CA PRO A 82 -5.77 -10.27 0.62
C PRO A 82 -4.87 -10.72 1.77
N SER A 83 -4.71 -9.87 2.78
CA SER A 83 -4.09 -10.23 4.05
C SER A 83 -4.86 -11.39 4.70
N PRO A 84 -4.17 -12.38 5.30
CA PRO A 84 -4.82 -13.51 5.97
C PRO A 84 -5.57 -13.07 7.25
N ILE A 85 -5.29 -11.87 7.74
CA ILE A 85 -5.97 -11.25 8.87
C ILE A 85 -6.63 -9.95 8.45
N ARG A 86 -7.81 -9.69 9.01
CA ARG A 86 -8.47 -8.38 8.91
C ARG A 86 -7.84 -7.40 9.91
N GLY A 87 -7.88 -6.11 9.58
CA GLY A 87 -7.50 -5.06 10.53
C GLY A 87 -8.41 -5.08 11.76
N SER A 88 -8.01 -4.44 12.85
CA SER A 88 -8.83 -4.30 14.06
C SER A 88 -9.68 -3.04 14.01
N ALA A 89 -10.95 -3.14 14.39
CA ALA A 89 -11.80 -1.98 14.68
C ALA A 89 -11.78 -1.67 16.19
N ALA A 90 -12.11 -0.42 16.56
CA ALA A 90 -12.20 0.00 17.96
C ALA A 90 -13.12 -0.95 18.76
N GLY A 91 -12.65 -1.39 19.94
CA GLY A 91 -13.37 -2.33 20.79
C GLY A 91 -13.20 -3.81 20.41
N GLY A 92 -12.15 -4.18 19.66
CA GLY A 92 -11.78 -5.58 19.40
C GLY A 92 -12.64 -6.30 18.36
N LYS A 93 -13.43 -5.56 17.58
CA LYS A 93 -14.25 -6.11 16.50
C LYS A 93 -13.42 -6.33 15.23
N PRO A 94 -13.78 -7.30 14.37
CA PRO A 94 -13.17 -7.45 13.05
C PRO A 94 -13.33 -6.15 12.24
N GLY A 95 -12.22 -5.65 11.71
CA GLY A 95 -12.17 -4.45 10.88
C GLY A 95 -12.10 -4.76 9.38
N ASN A 96 -11.51 -3.84 8.63
CA ASN A 96 -11.43 -3.91 7.17
C ASN A 96 -10.53 -5.06 6.68
N GLN A 97 -10.88 -5.59 5.51
CA GLN A 97 -9.95 -6.43 4.76
C GLN A 97 -8.79 -5.56 4.26
N GLU A 98 -7.56 -5.98 4.57
CA GLU A 98 -6.32 -5.32 4.13
C GLU A 98 -5.63 -6.20 3.08
N TYR A 99 -4.68 -5.64 2.33
CA TYR A 99 -4.05 -6.32 1.19
C TYR A 99 -2.53 -6.21 1.24
N LEU A 100 -1.84 -7.29 0.86
CA LEU A 100 -0.39 -7.32 0.72
C LEU A 100 -0.03 -7.20 -0.75
N ALA A 101 0.66 -6.14 -1.12
CA ALA A 101 1.20 -5.92 -2.46
C ALA A 101 2.71 -6.14 -2.47
N TRP A 102 3.18 -7.02 -3.37
CA TRP A 102 4.58 -7.20 -3.68
C TRP A 102 4.92 -6.43 -4.96
N GLY A 103 6.00 -5.65 -4.90
CA GLY A 103 6.51 -4.96 -6.07
C GLY A 103 8.02 -4.81 -6.05
N ARG A 104 8.61 -4.78 -7.24
CA ARG A 104 10.04 -4.54 -7.43
C ARG A 104 10.29 -3.06 -7.63
N VAL A 105 11.41 -2.60 -7.08
CA VAL A 105 11.91 -1.26 -7.36
C VAL A 105 12.40 -1.23 -8.81
N VAL A 106 11.89 -0.30 -9.61
CA VAL A 106 12.42 -0.04 -10.96
C VAL A 106 13.45 1.08 -10.88
N GLY A 107 14.54 0.97 -11.64
CA GLY A 107 15.51 2.06 -11.78
C GLY A 107 14.92 3.22 -12.58
N ASP A 108 15.42 4.43 -12.35
CA ASP A 108 15.09 5.55 -13.24
C ASP A 108 15.62 5.21 -14.63
N SER A 109 14.74 5.23 -15.62
CA SER A 109 15.10 5.05 -17.04
C SER A 109 15.76 6.32 -17.58
#